data_AF-A0AA43LE74-F1
#
_entry.id   AF-A0AA43LE74-F1
#
_cell.length_a   1.000
_cell.length_b   1.000
_cell.length_c   1.000
_cell.angle_alpha   90.00
_cell.angle_beta   90.00
_cell.angle_gamma   90.00
#
_symmetry.space_group_name_H-M   'P 1'
#
loop_
_entity.id
_entity.type
_entity.pdbx_description
1 polymer ?
#
loop_
_entity_poly.entity_id
_entity_poly.type
_entity_poly.pdbx_seq_one_letter_code
_entity_poly.pdbx_strand_id
1 'polypeptide(L)' 'MRVDIDMKFIHRYNKNLSCIILAETAKGWKVSQTETFANPRKKPKVTVQFYHAIWFDDQKGEWDAVNN' A
#
# COMPACT_ATOMS: atom_id res chain seq x y z
N MET A 1 11.94 1.81 8.38
CA MET A 1 11.61 0.47 7.87
C MET A 1 12.38 0.12 6.60
N ARG A 2 12.81 -1.15 6.41
CA ARG A 2 13.23 -1.66 5.09
C ARG A 2 11.99 -2.20 4.39
N VAL A 3 11.70 -1.68 3.19
CA VAL A 3 10.56 -2.10 2.37
C VAL A 3 11.06 -3.11 1.35
N ASP A 4 10.45 -4.29 1.33
CA ASP A 4 10.79 -5.36 0.39
C ASP A 4 9.64 -5.58 -0.60
N ILE A 5 9.96 -6.19 -1.74
CA ILE A 5 8.96 -6.63 -2.73
C ILE A 5 8.01 -7.63 -2.05
N ASP A 6 6.74 -7.61 -2.42
CA ASP A 6 5.64 -8.39 -1.84
C ASP A 6 5.27 -8.02 -0.39
N MET A 7 5.94 -7.05 0.24
CA MET A 7 5.45 -6.50 1.50
C MET A 7 4.06 -5.88 1.31
N LYS A 8 3.18 -6.19 2.26
CA LYS A 8 1.82 -5.68 2.29
C LYS A 8 1.71 -4.54 3.30
N PHE A 9 1.01 -3.50 2.91
CA PHE A 9 0.72 -2.36 3.75
C PHE A 9 -0.78 -2.09 3.79
N ILE A 10 -1.26 -1.58 4.92
CA ILE A 10 -2.61 -1.04 5.08
C ILE A 10 -2.50 0.45 5.37
N HIS A 11 -3.39 1.24 4.78
CA HIS A 11 -3.40 2.66 4.99
C HIS A 11 -3.91 3.00 6.39
N ARG A 12 -3.11 3.76 7.14
CA ARG A 12 -3.34 4.10 8.56
C ARG A 12 -4.71 4.71 8.80
N TYR A 13 -5.12 5.65 7.94
CA TYR A 13 -6.38 6.37 8.07
C TYR A 13 -7.55 5.75 7.27
N ASN A 14 -7.27 4.84 6.34
CA ASN A 14 -8.28 4.26 5.46
C ASN A 14 -8.09 2.75 5.37
N LYS A 15 -8.67 2.03 6.33
CA LYS A 15 -8.51 0.57 6.44
C LYS A 15 -9.03 -0.22 5.24
N ASN A 16 -9.81 0.42 4.37
CA ASN A 16 -10.27 -0.18 3.12
C ASN A 16 -9.22 -0.11 2.00
N LEU A 17 -8.13 0.62 2.23
CA LEU A 17 -7.02 0.74 1.30
C LEU A 17 -5.85 -0.11 1.79
N SER A 18 -5.41 -1.02 0.93
CA SER A 18 -4.20 -1.82 1.13
C SER A 18 -3.34 -1.75 -0.11
N CYS A 19 -2.04 -1.95 0.02
CA CYS A 19 -1.17 -2.11 -1.14
C CYS A 19 -0.11 -3.17 -0.93
N ILE A 20 0.38 -3.72 -2.05
CA ILE A 20 1.49 -4.68 -2.08
C ILE A 20 2.59 -4.07 -2.95
N ILE A 21 3.83 -4.10 -2.47
CA ILE A 21 4.98 -3.61 -3.22
C ILE A 21 5.28 -4.55 -4.38
N LEU A 22 5.29 -4.02 -5.60
CA LEU A 22 5.59 -4.80 -6.80
C LEU A 22 7.04 -4.62 -7.27
N ALA A 23 7.56 -3.39 -7.16
CA ALA A 23 8.92 -3.07 -7.58
C ALA A 23 9.40 -1.74 -6.97
N GLU A 24 10.71 -1.61 -6.83
CA GLU A 24 11.35 -0.34 -6.56
C GLU A 24 11.38 0.54 -7.83
N THR A 25 11.30 1.85 -7.64
CA THR A 25 11.39 2.86 -8.69
C THR A 25 12.37 3.94 -8.27
N ALA A 26 12.82 4.79 -9.19
CA ALA A 26 13.79 5.84 -8.91
C ALA A 26 13.38 6.83 -7.79
N LYS A 27 12.08 6.92 -7.42
CA LYS A 27 11.57 7.85 -6.42
C LYS A 27 10.81 7.19 -5.26
N GLY A 28 10.74 5.87 -5.23
CA GLY A 28 9.90 5.12 -4.28
C GLY A 28 9.47 3.77 -4.85
N TRP A 29 8.18 3.48 -4.86
CA TRP A 29 7.66 2.13 -5.06
C TRP A 29 6.51 2.10 -6.05
N LYS A 30 6.53 1.10 -6.93
CA LYS A 30 5.37 0.67 -7.70
C LYS A 30 4.60 -0.33 -6.86
N VAL A 31 3.30 -0.11 -6.69
CA VAL A 31 2.45 -0.94 -5.84
C VAL A 31 1.18 -1.40 -6.55
N SER A 32 0.67 -2.54 -6.12
CA SER A 32 -0.70 -2.97 -6.39
C SER A 32 -1.59 -2.49 -5.26
N GLN A 33 -2.35 -1.43 -5.48
CA GLN A 33 -3.29 -0.89 -4.51
C GLN A 33 -4.65 -1.57 -4.66
N THR A 34 -5.16 -2.10 -3.56
CA THR A 34 -6.49 -2.68 -3.44
C THR A 34 -7.37 -1.79 -2.58
N GLU A 35 -8.47 -1.32 -3.16
CA GLU A 35 -9.53 -0.59 -2.46
C GLU A 35 -10.73 -1.52 -2.27
N THR A 36 -11.06 -1.81 -1.02
CA THR A 36 -12.31 -2.49 -0.63
C THR A 36 -13.40 -1.45 -0.40
N PHE A 37 -14.66 -1.85 -0.56
CA PHE A 37 -15.79 -0.95 -0.34
C PHE A 37 -16.55 -1.41 0.90
N ALA A 38 -17.12 -0.47 1.65
CA ALA A 38 -17.97 -0.78 2.80
C ALA A 38 -19.19 -1.63 2.42
N ASN A 39 -19.61 -1.60 1.13
CA ASN A 39 -20.63 -2.48 0.60
C ASN A 39 -20.02 -3.84 0.18
N PRO A 40 -20.35 -4.96 0.86
CA PRO A 40 -19.80 -6.28 0.57
C PRO A 40 -20.11 -6.79 -0.84
N ARG A 41 -21.12 -6.24 -1.51
CA ARG A 41 -21.51 -6.63 -2.88
C ARG A 41 -20.63 -6.00 -3.95
N LYS A 42 -19.87 -4.95 -3.62
CA LYS A 42 -18.95 -4.33 -4.56
C LYS A 42 -17.63 -5.08 -4.54
N LYS A 43 -17.16 -5.52 -5.71
CA LYS A 43 -15.87 -6.18 -5.86
C LYS A 43 -14.75 -5.20 -5.49
N PRO A 44 -13.70 -5.65 -4.79
CA PRO A 44 -12.50 -4.84 -4.56
C PRO A 44 -11.94 -4.34 -5.88
N LYS A 45 -11.48 -3.09 -5.89
CA LYS A 45 -10.82 -2.49 -7.05
C LYS A 45 -9.32 -2.59 -6.87
N VAL A 46 -8.65 -3.22 -7.82
CA VAL A 46 -7.19 -3.32 -7.84
C VAL A 46 -6.66 -2.37 -8.91
N THR A 47 -5.70 -1.51 -8.54
CA THR A 47 -5.05 -0.57 -9.45
C THR A 47 -3.54 -0.54 -9.20
N VAL A 48 -2.76 -0.28 -10.23
CA VAL A 48 -1.32 -0.07 -10.09
C VAL A 48 -1.10 1.41 -9.78
N GLN A 49 -0.33 1.70 -8.73
CA GLN A 49 -0.02 3.05 -8.29
C GLN A 49 1.48 3.20 -8.04
N PHE A 50 1.93 4.45 -8.00
CA PHE A 50 3.32 4.79 -7.72
C PHE A 50 3.36 5.70 -6.49
N TYR A 51 4.03 5.24 -5.46
CA TYR A 51 4.19 5.96 -4.20
C TYR A 51 5.62 6.40 -4.02
N HIS A 52 5.80 7.60 -3.44
CA HIS A 52 7.12 8.05 -3.04
C HIS A 52 7.60 7.27 -1.82
N ALA A 53 8.93 7.12 -1.67
CA ALA A 53 9.52 6.40 -0.53
C ALA A 53 9.04 6.92 0.84
N ILE A 54 8.79 8.23 0.96
CA ILE A 54 8.31 8.88 2.19
C ILE A 54 6.96 8.34 2.69
N TRP A 55 6.14 7.77 1.82
CA TRP A 55 4.83 7.23 2.18
C TRP A 55 4.92 5.95 3.02
N PHE A 56 6.07 5.25 2.98
CA PHE A 56 6.33 4.01 3.74
C PHE A 56 7.36 4.21 4.86
N ASP A 57 7.72 5.45 5.17
CA ASP A 57 8.61 5.77 6.29
C ASP A 57 7.84 5.62 7.61
N ASP A 58 8.30 4.79 8.56
CA ASP A 58 7.63 4.55 9.85
C ASP A 58 7.23 5.84 10.58
N GLN A 59 8.02 6.91 10.42
CA GLN A 59 7.81 8.18 11.13
C GLN A 59 6.90 9.18 10.41
N LYS A 60 6.68 9.03 9.09
CA LYS A 60 5.96 10.01 8.24
C LYS A 60 4.97 9.37 7.27
N GLY A 61 4.94 8.05 7.22
CA GLY A 61 4.20 7.27 6.25
C GLY A 61 2.74 7.13 6.62
N GLU A 62 1.90 7.10 5.58
CA GLU A 62 0.46 6.85 5.70
C GLU A 62 0.15 5.35 5.69
N TRP A 63 1.17 4.51 5.57
CA TRP A 63 1.09 3.07 5.39
C TRP A 63 1.73 2.35 6.56
N ASP A 64 0.98 1.46 7.19
CA ASP A 64 1.48 0.56 8.22
C ASP A 64 1.75 -0.81 7.58
N ALA A 65 2.97 -1.32 7.76
CA ALA A 65 3.31 -2.64 7.25
C ALA A 65 2.52 -3.72 7.99
N VAL A 66 1.95 -4.63 7.23
CA VAL A 66 1.31 -5.83 7.73
C VAL A 66 2.32 -6.95 7.59
N ASN A 67 3.15 -7.12 8.62
CA ASN A 67 3.95 -8.33 8.75
C ASN A 67 3.00 -9.47 9.08
N ASN A 68 2.91 -10.44 8.17
CA ASN A 68 2.27 -11.73 8.45
C ASN A 68 3.20 -12.61 9.26
#